data_AF-A0A286TXQ0-F1
#
_entry.id   AF-A0A286TXQ0-F1
#
_cell.length_a   1.000
_cell.length_b   1.000
_cell.length_c   1.000
_cell.angle_alpha   90.00
_cell.angle_beta   90.00
_cell.angle_gamma   90.00
#
_symmetry.space_group_name_H-M   'P 1'
#
loop_
_entity.id
_entity.type
_entity.pdbx_description
1 polymer ?
#
loop_
_entity_poly.entity_id
_entity_poly.type
_entity_poly.pdbx_seq_one_letter_code
_entity_poly.pdbx_strand_id
1 'polypeptide(L)'
;MNHGKHEYKKTIRVKFSKGVFHPLEKINIPEGKEVVIAIPDEPKKKCFADALDETYGSWKDTIDCDKFIKDIYVKDIYADRHISTRPEVKL
;
A
#
# COMPACT_ATOMS: atom_id res chain seq x y z
N MET A 1 21.53 -6.87 48.17
CA MET A 1 20.68 -7.62 47.23
C MET A 1 19.67 -6.64 46.65
N ASN A 2 19.91 -6.14 45.43
CA ASN A 2 18.99 -5.20 44.79
C ASN A 2 17.90 -6.01 44.08
N HIS A 3 16.72 -6.10 44.69
CA HIS A 3 15.54 -6.61 44.01
C HIS A 3 15.14 -5.61 42.93
N GLY A 4 15.51 -5.92 41.68
CA GLY A 4 15.05 -5.19 40.51
C GLY A 4 13.52 -5.16 40.53
N LYS A 5 12.93 -3.96 40.58
CA LYS A 5 11.49 -3.77 40.49
C LYS A 5 11.02 -4.35 39.15
N HIS A 6 10.34 -5.48 39.17
CA HIS A 6 9.66 -6.02 37.99
C HIS A 6 8.51 -5.08 37.64
N GLU A 7 8.74 -4.22 36.65
CA GLU A 7 7.73 -3.34 36.08
C GLU A 7 6.83 -4.17 35.16
N TYR A 8 5.70 -4.65 35.69
CA TYR A 8 4.71 -5.39 34.90
C TYR A 8 3.94 -4.43 33.99
N LYS A 9 4.41 -4.29 32.75
CA LYS A 9 3.68 -3.56 31.69
C LYS A 9 2.69 -4.49 31.01
N LYS A 10 1.40 -4.20 31.17
CA LYS A 10 0.31 -4.86 30.45
C LYS A 10 -0.21 -3.91 29.37
N THR A 11 0.01 -4.27 28.10
CA THR A 11 -0.55 -3.54 26.96
C THR A 11 -1.97 -4.04 26.71
N ILE A 12 -2.92 -3.12 26.55
CA ILE A 12 -4.32 -3.43 26.27
C ILE A 12 -4.70 -2.77 24.95
N ARG A 13 -5.39 -3.51 24.09
CA ARG A 13 -5.91 -2.94 22.85
C ARG A 13 -7.20 -2.18 23.13
N VAL A 14 -7.22 -0.94 22.68
CA VAL A 14 -8.34 -0.01 22.85
C VAL A 14 -8.71 0.61 21.51
N LYS A 15 -9.99 0.89 21.32
CA LYS A 15 -10.51 1.66 20.21
C LYS A 15 -10.85 3.06 20.68
N PHE A 16 -10.26 4.07 20.06
CA PHE A 16 -10.64 5.46 20.30
C PHE A 16 -11.82 5.84 19.41
N SER A 17 -12.92 6.28 20.02
CA SER A 17 -14.07 6.82 19.28
C SER A 17 -14.81 7.86 20.11
N LYS A 18 -15.26 8.94 19.47
CA LYS A 18 -16.00 10.05 20.12
C LYS A 18 -15.33 10.62 21.38
N GLY A 19 -13.99 10.65 21.41
CA GLY A 19 -13.23 11.16 22.57
C GLY A 19 -13.07 10.15 23.72
N VAL A 20 -13.52 8.90 23.57
CA VAL A 20 -13.49 7.88 24.62
C VAL A 20 -12.70 6.66 24.15
N PHE A 21 -11.84 6.12 25.03
CA PHE A 21 -11.13 4.85 24.82
C PHE A 21 -12.01 3.67 25.22
N HIS A 22 -12.30 2.79 24.26
CA HIS A 22 -13.11 1.59 24.45
C HIS A 22 -12.19 0.36 24.45
N PRO A 23 -12.05 -0.36 25.56
CA PRO A 23 -11.30 -1.61 25.60
C PRO A 23 -11.88 -2.66 24.65
N LEU A 24 -11.01 -3.32 23.89
CA LEU A 24 -11.40 -4.47 23.05
C LEU A 24 -11.33 -5.80 23.82
N GLU A 25 -10.75 -5.77 25.02
CA GLU A 25 -10.53 -6.93 25.88
C GLU A 25 -11.01 -6.59 27.30
N LYS A 26 -11.41 -7.63 28.06
CA LYS A 26 -11.89 -7.43 29.44
C LYS A 26 -10.74 -6.92 30.33
N ILE A 27 -10.92 -5.71 30.86
CA ILE A 27 -9.99 -5.10 31.80
C ILE A 27 -10.46 -5.39 33.22
N ASN A 28 -9.56 -5.88 34.07
CA ASN A 28 -9.79 -6.02 35.50
C ASN A 28 -8.92 -5.01 36.25
N ILE A 29 -9.32 -3.75 36.19
CA ILE A 29 -8.66 -2.63 36.88
C ILE A 29 -9.69 -2.05 37.85
N PRO A 30 -9.32 -1.84 39.13
CA PRO A 30 -10.23 -1.25 40.10
C PRO A 30 -10.61 0.18 39.70
N GLU A 31 -11.85 0.55 39.97
CA GLU A 31 -12.35 1.90 39.73
C GLU A 31 -11.54 2.94 40.53
N GLY A 32 -11.31 4.12 39.92
CA GLY A 32 -10.50 5.18 40.52
C GLY A 32 -8.98 5.01 40.40
N LYS A 33 -8.50 3.92 39.78
CA LYS A 33 -7.07 3.73 39.52
C LYS A 33 -6.61 4.53 38.31
N GLU A 34 -5.66 5.43 38.53
CA GLU A 34 -4.98 6.15 37.44
C GLU A 34 -4.10 5.20 36.63
N VAL A 35 -4.13 5.38 35.31
CA VAL A 35 -3.35 4.59 34.35
C VAL A 35 -2.70 5.52 33.33
N VAL A 36 -1.49 5.17 32.92
CA VAL A 36 -0.76 5.89 31.86
C VAL A 36 -1.06 5.21 30.52
N ILE A 37 -1.51 5.99 29.53
CA ILE A 37 -1.78 5.50 28.17
C ILE A 37 -0.60 5.89 27.28
N ALA A 38 0.03 4.89 26.65
CA ALA A 38 1.03 5.11 25.61
C ALA A 38 0.38 4.90 24.23
N ILE A 39 0.38 5.94 23.40
CA ILE A 39 -0.10 5.87 22.01
C ILE A 39 1.14 5.77 21.12
N PRO A 40 1.40 4.62 20.47
CA PRO A 40 2.53 4.50 19.57
C PRO A 40 2.27 5.35 18.31
N ASP A 41 3.28 6.11 17.89
CA ASP A 41 3.30 6.75 16.57
C ASP A 41 3.48 5.68 15.51
N GLU A 42 2.37 5.11 15.01
CA GLU A 42 2.44 4.29 13.81
C GLU A 42 2.59 5.21 12.59
N PRO A 43 3.53 4.93 11.66
CA PRO A 43 3.56 5.65 10.40
C PRO A 43 2.19 5.46 9.74
N LYS A 44 1.52 6.56 9.41
CA LYS A 44 0.26 6.52 8.67
C LYS A 44 0.46 5.58 7.49
N LYS A 45 -0.29 4.46 7.46
CA LYS A 45 -0.35 3.62 6.26
C LYS A 45 -0.74 4.57 5.13
N LYS A 46 0.16 4.76 4.16
CA LYS A 46 -0.14 5.57 2.98
C LYS A 46 -1.46 5.09 2.41
N CYS A 47 -2.37 6.00 2.09
CA CYS A 47 -3.61 5.60 1.46
C CYS A 47 -3.26 4.88 0.16
N PHE A 48 -4.04 3.87 -0.22
CA PHE A 48 -3.84 3.18 -1.50
C PHE A 48 -3.83 4.17 -2.67
N ALA A 49 -4.64 5.23 -2.60
CA ALA A 49 -4.64 6.33 -3.55
C ALA A 49 -3.27 7.05 -3.62
N ASP A 50 -2.70 7.43 -2.47
CA ASP A 50 -1.39 8.11 -2.40
C ASP A 50 -0.28 7.25 -3.02
N ALA A 51 -0.34 5.92 -2.81
CA ALA A 51 0.63 4.98 -3.40
C ALA A 51 0.48 4.85 -4.93
N LEU A 52 -0.74 4.97 -5.45
CA LEU A 52 -0.98 4.99 -6.89
C LEU A 52 -0.49 6.29 -7.54
N ASP A 53 -0.73 7.43 -6.90
CA ASP A 53 -0.26 8.73 -7.39
C ASP A 53 1.27 8.80 -7.44
N GLU A 54 1.96 8.28 -6.41
CA GLU A 54 3.43 8.23 -6.38
C GLU A 54 4.04 7.34 -7.47
N THR A 55 3.34 6.29 -7.89
CA THR A 55 3.84 5.31 -8.88
C THR A 55 3.36 5.59 -10.30
N TYR A 56 2.45 6.55 -10.47
CA TYR A 56 1.92 6.94 -11.76
C TYR A 56 3.04 7.49 -12.65
N GLY A 57 3.22 6.86 -13.82
CA GLY A 57 4.20 7.32 -14.81
C GLY A 57 5.66 7.01 -14.49
N SER A 58 5.98 6.26 -13.42
CA SER A 58 7.37 5.87 -13.11
C SER A 58 8.04 5.01 -14.20
N TRP A 59 7.25 4.46 -15.15
CA TRP A 59 7.79 3.73 -16.31
C TRP A 59 8.25 4.64 -17.46
N LYS A 60 7.84 5.91 -17.47
CA LYS A 60 8.01 6.84 -18.60
C LYS A 60 9.48 7.02 -18.99
N ASP A 61 10.37 7.09 -18.02
CA ASP A 61 11.81 7.28 -18.25
C ASP A 61 12.59 5.96 -18.30
N THR A 62 11.92 4.84 -18.04
CA THR A 62 12.50 3.48 -18.12
C THR A 62 12.49 2.95 -19.55
N ILE A 63 11.64 3.50 -20.42
CA ILE A 63 11.49 3.07 -21.81
C ILE A 63 11.80 4.24 -22.73
N ASP A 64 12.75 4.06 -23.64
CA ASP A 64 12.95 4.97 -24.76
C ASP A 64 11.80 4.77 -25.76
N CYS A 65 10.74 5.56 -25.59
CA CYS A 65 9.53 5.50 -26.40
C CYS A 65 9.82 5.73 -27.90
N ASP A 66 10.77 6.62 -28.23
CA ASP A 66 11.10 6.95 -29.62
C ASP A 66 11.81 5.79 -30.29
N LYS A 67 12.75 5.16 -29.59
CA LYS A 67 13.41 3.93 -30.05
C LYS A 67 12.43 2.77 -30.11
N PHE A 68 11.53 2.62 -29.14
CA PHE A 68 10.51 1.58 -29.14
C PHE A 68 9.57 1.68 -30.34
N ILE A 69 9.11 2.90 -30.64
CA ILE A 69 8.29 3.17 -31.83
C ILE A 69 9.08 2.85 -33.10
N LYS A 70 10.32 3.33 -33.24
CA LYS A 70 11.16 3.02 -34.41
C LYS A 70 11.39 1.52 -34.55
N ASP A 71 11.73 0.82 -33.47
CA ASP A 71 11.90 -0.63 -33.47
C ASP A 71 10.60 -1.34 -33.89
N ILE A 72 9.43 -0.88 -33.44
CA ILE A 72 8.13 -1.40 -33.87
C ILE A 72 7.87 -1.20 -35.37
N TYR A 73 8.19 -0.02 -35.91
CA TYR A 73 7.96 0.32 -37.31
C TYR A 73 9.01 -0.32 -38.25
N VAL A 74 10.23 -0.56 -37.76
CA VAL A 74 11.37 -1.05 -38.56
C VAL A 74 11.56 -2.57 -38.43
N LYS A 75 11.18 -3.21 -37.32
CA LYS A 75 11.41 -4.65 -37.06
C LYS A 75 10.17 -5.52 -37.20
N ASP A 76 9.33 -5.27 -38.20
CA ASP A 76 8.35 -6.27 -38.68
C ASP A 76 7.25 -6.72 -37.69
N ILE A 77 7.07 -6.12 -36.51
CA ILE A 77 5.91 -6.45 -35.63
C ILE A 77 4.58 -6.05 -36.30
N TYR A 78 4.62 -5.04 -37.19
CA TYR A 78 3.49 -4.65 -38.05
C TYR A 78 3.48 -5.36 -39.41
N ALA A 79 4.47 -6.21 -39.74
CA ALA A 79 4.44 -6.98 -40.97
C ALA A 79 3.19 -7.87 -41.00
N ASP A 80 2.84 -8.47 -39.86
CA ASP A 80 1.64 -9.29 -39.69
C ASP A 80 0.32 -8.50 -39.77
N ARG A 81 0.34 -7.19 -39.47
CA ARG A 81 -0.85 -6.31 -39.60
C ARG A 81 -1.17 -5.97 -41.05
N HIS A 82 -0.21 -6.13 -41.97
CA HIS A 82 -0.39 -5.96 -43.40
C HIS A 82 -0.69 -7.27 -44.15
N ILE A 83 -0.76 -8.41 -43.45
CA ILE A 83 -1.14 -9.68 -44.06
C ILE A 83 -2.66 -9.67 -44.29
N SER A 84 -3.07 -9.53 -45.56
CA SER A 84 -4.46 -9.77 -45.94
C SER A 84 -4.75 -11.27 -45.84
N THR A 85 -5.35 -11.70 -44.73
CA THR A 85 -5.82 -13.08 -44.53
C THR A 85 -7.12 -13.38 -45.27
N ARG A 86 -7.77 -12.35 -45.85
CA ARG A 86 -9.03 -12.51 -46.57
C ARG A 86 -8.75 -12.95 -48.02
N PRO A 87 -9.28 -14.10 -48.47
CA PRO A 87 -9.17 -14.50 -49.86
C PRO A 87 -9.91 -13.51 -50.77
N GLU A 88 -9.30 -13.16 -51.90
CA GLU A 88 -9.91 -12.25 -52.88
C GLU A 88 -11.22 -12.84 -53.42
N VAL A 89 -12.26 -12.00 -53.42
CA VAL A 89 -13.56 -12.36 -53.97
C VAL A 89 -13.45 -12.34 -55.50
N LYS A 90 -13.62 -13.49 -56.13
CA LYS A 90 -13.71 -13.58 -57.60
C LYS A 90 -15.07 -13.04 -58.03
N LEU A 91 -15.06 -11.97 -58.82
CA LEU A 91 -16.24 -11.41 -59.50
C LEU A 91 -16.60 -12.28 -60.71
#